data_AF-A0A948QCA7-F1
#
_entry.id   AF-A0A948QCA7-F1
#
_cell.length_a   1.000
_cell.length_b   1.000
_cell.length_c   1.000
_cell.angle_alpha   90.00
_cell.angle_beta   90.00
_cell.angle_gamma   90.00
#
_symmetry.space_group_name_H-M   'P 1'
#
loop_
_entity.id
_entity.type
_entity.pdbx_description
1 polymer ?
#
loop_
_entity_poly.entity_id
_entity_poly.type
_entity_poly.pdbx_seq_one_letter_code
_entity_poly.pdbx_strand_id
1 'polypeptide(L)'
;MSKKLNLKIVKLLLGKYGCRNRRKEWFYLFRQKKLDRLKKILKEEDCEYCVLGEFTDDKKLLCDKWDIVTIKKPSKNEEKALKFAWTAVKYVRSNAIVLANENQTLGIGAGQMSRVDAAFMAGHKYGQFLKDNLKPEILVLASDAFFPFADALEEAAKMGISAIIQPGGSIRDEEVIEAANKLGISMVMTGIRHFKH
;
A
#
# COMPACT_ATOMS: atom_id res chain seq x y z
N MET A 1 -21.19 32.26 10.19
CA MET A 1 -22.20 31.27 9.74
C MET A 1 -21.48 30.25 8.88
N SER A 2 -21.43 28.93 9.08
CA SER A 2 -21.94 28.04 10.12
C SER A 2 -20.81 27.06 10.46
N LYS A 3 -20.21 27.23 11.66
CA LYS A 3 -19.37 26.22 12.33
C LYS A 3 -20.32 25.37 13.17
N LYS A 4 -20.99 24.37 12.58
CA LYS A 4 -21.79 23.35 13.29
C LYS A 4 -22.01 22.18 12.32
N LEU A 5 -21.88 20.95 12.83
CA LEU A 5 -21.69 19.64 12.16
C LEU A 5 -20.24 19.41 11.69
N ASN A 6 -19.47 18.40 12.12
CA ASN A 6 -19.72 17.22 12.95
C ASN A 6 -18.42 16.86 13.70
N LEU A 7 -18.23 17.42 14.89
CA LEU A 7 -17.08 17.16 15.77
C LEU A 7 -17.24 15.89 16.63
N LYS A 8 -18.06 14.93 16.20
CA LYS A 8 -18.45 13.75 17.00
C LYS A 8 -17.66 12.46 16.71
N ILE A 9 -16.83 12.41 15.66
CA ILE A 9 -16.19 11.13 15.23
C ILE A 9 -14.75 10.95 15.73
N VAL A 10 -14.08 11.98 16.24
CA VAL A 10 -12.65 11.87 16.64
C VAL A 10 -12.45 11.62 18.15
N LYS A 11 -13.52 11.30 18.90
CA LYS A 11 -13.46 11.22 20.37
C LYS A 11 -13.25 9.82 20.95
N LEU A 12 -13.13 8.76 20.16
CA LEU A 12 -13.15 7.39 20.70
C LEU A 12 -11.79 6.71 20.90
N LEU A 13 -10.67 7.25 20.40
CA LEU A 13 -9.34 6.62 20.62
C LEU A 13 -8.22 7.59 21.04
N LEU A 14 -8.53 8.83 21.41
CA LEU A 14 -7.53 9.82 21.88
C LEU A 14 -7.69 10.17 23.37
N GLY A 15 -8.15 9.21 24.17
CA GLY A 15 -8.49 9.42 25.58
C GLY A 15 -7.33 9.41 26.57
N LYS A 16 -6.06 9.20 26.19
CA LYS A 16 -5.00 9.05 27.21
C LYS A 16 -3.68 9.77 27.05
N TYR A 17 -3.33 10.36 25.91
CA TYR A 17 -2.01 11.00 25.80
C TYR A 17 -2.08 12.33 25.07
N GLY A 18 -2.20 13.38 25.89
CA GLY A 18 -2.30 14.77 25.45
C GLY A 18 -1.01 15.29 24.84
N CYS A 19 -1.15 16.01 23.72
CA CYS A 19 -0.10 16.89 23.21
C CYS A 19 -0.57 18.34 23.40
N ARG A 20 0.09 19.06 24.32
CA ARG A 20 -0.11 20.50 24.52
C ARG A 20 0.60 21.26 23.41
N ASN A 21 -0.14 22.23 22.84
CA ASN A 21 0.32 23.41 22.11
C ASN A 21 0.56 23.31 20.59
N ARG A 22 -0.50 23.67 19.85
CA ARG A 22 -0.56 24.70 18.80
C ARG A 22 0.52 24.70 17.70
N ARG A 23 0.26 24.00 16.59
CA ARG A 23 -0.08 24.54 15.25
C ARG A 23 -0.49 23.37 14.36
N LYS A 24 -1.45 23.64 13.49
CA LYS A 24 -2.14 22.67 12.63
C LYS A 24 -1.21 22.24 11.50
N GLU A 25 -0.91 20.94 11.40
CA GLU A 25 -0.56 20.15 10.21
C GLU A 25 0.03 18.82 10.70
N TRP A 26 -0.64 17.70 10.40
CA TRP A 26 -0.22 16.37 10.85
C TRP A 26 0.55 15.69 9.72
N PHE A 27 1.87 15.90 9.67
CA PHE A 27 2.80 15.17 8.79
C PHE A 27 3.54 14.11 9.62
N TYR A 28 3.35 12.83 9.31
CA TYR A 28 4.21 11.77 9.84
C TYR A 28 5.43 11.58 8.91
N LEU A 29 6.48 12.38 9.15
CA LEU A 29 7.80 12.14 8.56
C LEU A 29 8.46 10.91 9.21
N PHE A 30 8.72 9.86 8.42
CA PHE A 30 9.49 8.71 8.87
C PHE A 30 11.00 9.04 8.96
N ARG A 31 11.51 9.25 10.17
CA ARG A 31 12.96 9.28 10.47
C ARG A 31 13.34 8.00 11.22
N GLN A 32 14.11 7.11 10.58
CA GLN A 32 14.46 5.75 11.05
C GLN A 32 14.83 5.64 12.54
N LYS A 33 15.55 6.63 13.10
CA LYS A 33 16.02 6.60 14.50
C LYS A 33 14.90 6.68 15.57
N LYS A 34 13.67 7.07 15.22
CA LYS A 34 12.58 7.24 16.19
C LYS A 34 11.71 5.99 16.38
N LEU A 35 11.81 5.00 15.47
CA LEU A 35 11.01 3.77 15.49
C LEU A 35 11.44 2.77 16.56
N ASP A 36 12.75 2.66 16.84
CA ASP A 36 13.24 1.66 17.80
C ASP A 36 12.79 1.95 19.24
N ARG A 37 12.44 3.22 19.54
CA ARG A 37 11.83 3.61 20.81
C ARG A 37 10.33 3.24 20.91
N LEU A 38 9.63 3.20 19.77
CA LEU A 38 8.19 2.91 19.69
C LEU A 38 7.88 1.40 19.67
N LYS A 39 8.80 0.58 19.14
CA LYS A 39 8.70 -0.90 19.17
C LYS A 39 8.57 -1.48 20.58
N LYS A 40 9.02 -0.76 21.61
CA LYS A 40 8.96 -1.21 23.00
C LYS A 40 7.59 -1.03 23.66
N ILE A 41 6.66 -0.33 23.01
CA ILE A 41 5.40 0.15 23.63
C ILE A 41 4.16 -0.48 22.97
N LEU A 42 4.24 -0.91 21.71
CA LEU A 42 3.09 -1.42 20.96
C LEU A 42 3.12 -2.96 20.95
N LYS A 43 2.17 -3.58 21.65
CA LYS A 43 1.86 -5.01 21.50
C LYS A 43 1.36 -5.26 20.07
N GLU A 44 1.76 -6.40 19.52
CA GLU A 44 1.80 -6.76 18.09
C GLU A 44 0.44 -7.05 17.42
N GLU A 45 -0.68 -6.68 18.02
CA GLU A 45 -2.02 -7.08 17.55
C GLU A 45 -2.81 -5.80 17.21
N ASP A 46 -3.30 -5.73 15.96
CA ASP A 46 -4.01 -4.61 15.32
C ASP A 46 -3.18 -3.42 14.84
N CYS A 47 -2.43 -3.66 13.76
CA CYS A 47 -1.72 -2.62 13.03
C CYS A 47 -2.61 -1.98 11.93
N GLU A 48 -3.42 -0.99 12.30
CA GLU A 48 -3.91 0.05 11.37
C GLU A 48 -2.80 1.09 11.16
N TYR A 49 -1.85 0.80 10.27
CA TYR A 49 -0.88 1.80 9.82
C TYR A 49 -1.37 2.41 8.50
N CYS A 50 -1.74 3.68 8.53
CA CYS A 50 -1.81 4.52 7.35
C CYS A 50 -0.48 5.29 7.22
N VAL A 51 0.26 5.04 6.14
CA VAL A 51 1.46 5.79 5.79
C VAL A 51 1.03 6.93 4.89
N LEU A 52 1.39 8.16 5.27
CA LEU A 52 1.21 9.40 4.51
C LEU A 52 2.60 10.01 4.30
N GLY A 53 2.94 10.40 3.07
CA GLY A 53 4.13 11.22 2.86
C GLY A 53 4.73 11.16 1.46
N GLU A 54 5.65 12.08 1.22
CA GLU A 54 6.56 12.05 0.08
C GLU A 54 7.82 11.30 0.48
N PHE A 55 8.17 10.24 -0.24
CA PHE A 55 9.37 9.46 0.03
C PHE A 55 10.60 10.13 -0.56
N THR A 56 11.68 10.23 0.23
CA THR A 56 12.98 10.73 -0.23
C THR A 56 13.72 9.67 -1.06
N ASP A 57 14.28 10.08 -2.21
CA ASP A 57 15.09 9.34 -3.20
C ASP A 57 15.80 8.05 -2.71
N ASP A 58 15.08 6.93 -2.66
CA ASP A 58 15.69 5.60 -2.69
C ASP A 58 16.02 5.28 -4.16
N LYS A 59 17.13 5.83 -4.69
CA LYS A 59 17.53 5.73 -6.12
C LYS A 59 17.56 4.30 -6.69
N LYS A 60 17.81 3.29 -5.85
CA LYS A 60 17.77 1.87 -6.25
C LYS A 60 16.35 1.32 -6.40
N LEU A 61 15.37 1.86 -5.66
CA LEU A 61 13.97 1.44 -5.70
C LEU A 61 13.20 2.15 -6.81
N LEU A 62 13.49 3.43 -7.00
CA LEU A 62 12.77 4.35 -7.88
C LEU A 62 13.42 4.44 -9.26
N CYS A 63 14.09 3.37 -9.71
CA CYS A 63 14.68 3.33 -11.05
C CYS A 63 13.64 3.76 -12.09
N ASP A 64 13.97 4.72 -12.94
CA ASP A 64 13.07 5.16 -14.02
C ASP A 64 12.90 4.10 -15.13
N LYS A 65 13.59 2.96 -15.01
CA LYS A 65 13.45 1.79 -15.87
C LYS A 65 12.88 0.64 -15.06
N TRP A 66 11.56 0.63 -14.89
CA TRP A 66 10.83 -0.59 -14.56
C TRP A 66 10.27 -1.19 -15.86
N ASP A 67 10.16 -2.52 -15.89
CA ASP A 67 9.65 -3.21 -17.05
C ASP A 67 8.12 -3.23 -16.98
N ILE A 68 7.48 -2.55 -17.94
CA ILE A 68 6.03 -2.62 -18.13
C ILE A 68 5.76 -3.85 -18.98
N VAL A 69 5.20 -4.88 -18.36
CA VAL A 69 5.02 -6.21 -18.98
C VAL A 69 3.63 -6.39 -19.60
N THR A 70 2.68 -5.53 -19.27
CA THR A 70 1.32 -5.53 -19.83
C THR A 70 1.17 -4.62 -21.05
N ILE A 71 0.14 -4.87 -21.85
CA ILE A 71 -0.26 -4.05 -23.00
C ILE A 71 -0.63 -2.64 -22.53
N LYS A 72 -1.40 -2.56 -21.44
CA LYS A 72 -1.77 -1.29 -20.81
C LYS A 72 -0.59 -0.73 -20.04
N LYS A 73 -0.25 0.53 -20.30
CA LYS A 73 0.77 1.28 -19.57
C LYS A 73 0.14 2.04 -18.41
N PRO A 74 0.81 2.14 -17.26
CA PRO A 74 0.36 3.00 -16.18
C PRO A 74 0.37 4.47 -16.63
N SER A 75 -0.63 5.23 -16.20
CA SER A 75 -0.65 6.68 -16.31
C SER A 75 0.37 7.32 -15.35
N LYS A 76 0.70 8.60 -15.56
CA LYS A 76 1.65 9.32 -14.70
C LYS A 76 1.25 9.34 -13.22
N ASN A 77 -0.04 9.37 -12.91
CA ASN A 77 -0.51 9.35 -11.53
C ASN A 77 -0.47 7.93 -10.94
N GLU A 78 -0.76 6.90 -11.75
CA GLU A 78 -0.54 5.51 -11.36
C GLU A 78 0.94 5.22 -11.12
N GLU A 79 1.85 5.73 -11.96
CA GLU A 79 3.30 5.60 -11.75
C GLU A 79 3.74 6.21 -10.41
N LYS A 80 3.23 7.39 -10.05
CA LYS A 80 3.49 8.01 -8.74
C LYS A 80 2.97 7.14 -7.60
N ALA A 81 1.75 6.64 -7.73
CA ALA A 81 1.15 5.74 -6.74
C ALA A 81 1.94 4.42 -6.62
N LEU A 82 2.43 3.85 -7.73
CA LEU A 82 3.26 2.65 -7.72
C LEU A 82 4.61 2.91 -7.04
N LYS A 83 5.26 4.05 -7.31
CA LYS A 83 6.49 4.50 -6.61
C LYS A 83 6.26 4.64 -5.11
N PHE A 84 5.14 5.21 -4.71
CA PHE A 84 4.73 5.31 -3.31
C PHE A 84 4.51 3.92 -2.69
N ALA A 85 3.67 3.09 -3.31
CA ALA A 85 3.33 1.75 -2.82
C ALA A 85 4.56 0.83 -2.72
N TRP A 86 5.45 0.90 -3.70
CA TRP A 86 6.71 0.15 -3.74
C TRP A 86 7.68 0.56 -2.63
N THR A 87 7.74 1.84 -2.32
CA THR A 87 8.56 2.32 -1.21
C THR A 87 7.95 1.91 0.13
N ALA A 88 6.62 1.95 0.26
CA ALA A 88 5.92 1.52 1.47
C ALA A 88 6.10 0.02 1.74
N VAL A 89 5.99 -0.85 0.72
CA VAL A 89 6.02 -2.31 0.90
C VAL A 89 7.36 -2.80 1.46
N LYS A 90 8.47 -2.14 1.15
CA LYS A 90 9.80 -2.41 1.74
C LYS A 90 9.83 -2.36 3.28
N TYR A 91 8.95 -1.58 3.89
CA TYR A 91 8.92 -1.44 5.35
C TYR A 91 8.02 -2.47 6.04
N VAL A 92 7.16 -3.16 5.29
CA VAL A 92 6.18 -4.14 5.78
C VAL A 92 6.84 -5.51 5.92
N ARG A 93 6.42 -6.31 6.91
CA ARG A 93 6.90 -7.70 7.07
C ARG A 93 6.30 -8.61 6.00
N SER A 94 7.12 -9.44 5.40
CA SER A 94 6.75 -10.41 4.37
C SER A 94 5.89 -11.55 4.94
N ASN A 95 4.95 -12.13 4.17
CA ASN A 95 4.49 -11.71 2.85
C ASN A 95 3.64 -10.43 2.94
N ALA A 96 3.94 -9.44 2.09
CA ALA A 96 3.37 -8.12 2.18
C ALA A 96 2.61 -7.71 0.92
N ILE A 97 1.40 -7.20 1.12
CA ILE A 97 0.58 -6.57 0.09
C ILE A 97 0.16 -5.19 0.59
N VAL A 98 0.48 -4.15 -0.17
CA VAL A 98 0.12 -2.76 0.13
C VAL A 98 -0.79 -2.23 -0.96
N LEU A 99 -1.97 -1.79 -0.56
CA LEU A 99 -2.87 -1.00 -1.37
C LEU A 99 -2.60 0.47 -1.08
N ALA A 100 -2.45 1.27 -2.12
CA ALA A 100 -2.20 2.69 -1.97
C ALA A 100 -2.80 3.51 -3.11
N ASN A 101 -2.89 4.80 -2.88
CA ASN A 101 -3.01 5.80 -3.93
C ASN A 101 -1.72 6.62 -3.99
N GLU A 102 -1.75 7.73 -4.71
CA GLU A 102 -0.62 8.65 -4.87
C GLU A 102 -0.12 9.31 -3.57
N ASN A 103 -0.94 9.35 -2.52
CA ASN A 103 -0.66 10.10 -1.29
C ASN A 103 -0.60 9.24 -0.02
N GLN A 104 -1.27 8.09 -0.02
CA GLN A 104 -1.49 7.30 1.18
C GLN A 104 -1.68 5.81 0.92
N THR A 105 -1.34 4.99 1.91
CA THR A 105 -1.73 3.57 1.95
C THR A 105 -3.17 3.44 2.40
N LEU A 106 -3.96 2.64 1.70
CA LEU A 106 -5.38 2.44 1.94
C LEU A 106 -5.70 1.06 2.54
N GLY A 107 -4.75 0.13 2.47
CA GLY A 107 -4.85 -1.19 3.08
C GLY A 107 -3.49 -1.86 3.09
N ILE A 108 -3.14 -2.51 4.20
CA ILE A 108 -1.86 -3.22 4.34
C ILE A 108 -2.12 -4.61 4.92
N GLY A 109 -1.78 -5.64 4.14
CA GLY A 109 -1.63 -7.02 4.59
C GLY A 109 -0.16 -7.32 4.84
N ALA A 110 0.17 -7.72 6.07
CA ALA A 110 1.55 -7.94 6.51
C ALA A 110 1.68 -9.29 7.22
N GLY A 111 2.84 -9.93 7.05
CA GLY A 111 3.26 -11.06 7.88
C GLY A 111 2.46 -12.34 7.70
N GLN A 112 1.81 -12.54 6.55
CA GLN A 112 1.02 -13.75 6.31
C GLN A 112 1.80 -14.90 5.70
N MET A 113 1.33 -16.12 5.96
CA MET A 113 1.84 -17.34 5.35
C MET A 113 1.59 -17.37 3.84
N SER A 114 0.40 -16.95 3.39
CA SER A 114 0.05 -16.82 1.98
C SER A 114 -0.06 -15.36 1.52
N ARG A 115 0.33 -15.07 0.27
CA ARG A 115 0.12 -13.76 -0.36
C ARG A 115 -1.35 -13.49 -0.66
N VAL A 116 -2.14 -14.53 -0.89
CA VAL A 116 -3.59 -14.42 -1.08
C VAL A 116 -4.23 -13.91 0.22
N ASP A 117 -3.80 -14.44 1.37
CA ASP A 117 -4.29 -13.97 2.68
C ASP A 117 -3.85 -12.53 2.97
N ALA A 118 -2.61 -12.17 2.59
CA ALA A 118 -2.16 -10.79 2.68
C ALA A 118 -3.00 -9.85 1.80
N ALA A 119 -3.32 -10.25 0.57
CA ALA A 119 -4.18 -9.49 -0.33
C ALA A 119 -5.61 -9.36 0.21
N PHE A 120 -6.17 -10.46 0.73
CA PHE A 120 -7.48 -10.48 1.37
C PHE A 120 -7.55 -9.50 2.56
N MET A 121 -6.56 -9.54 3.45
CA MET A 121 -6.50 -8.60 4.58
C MET A 121 -6.33 -7.14 4.14
N ALA A 122 -5.50 -6.89 3.12
CA ALA A 122 -5.34 -5.55 2.59
C ALA A 122 -6.67 -5.04 2.00
N GLY A 123 -7.37 -5.88 1.26
CA GLY A 123 -8.71 -5.60 0.71
C GLY A 123 -9.77 -5.40 1.79
N HIS A 124 -9.76 -6.21 2.85
CA HIS A 124 -10.68 -6.06 3.98
C HIS A 124 -10.48 -4.72 4.70
N LYS A 125 -9.23 -4.31 4.94
CA LYS A 125 -8.91 -2.98 5.51
C LYS A 125 -9.33 -1.85 4.58
N TYR A 126 -9.12 -2.00 3.27
CA TYR A 126 -9.59 -1.04 2.29
C TYR A 126 -11.13 -0.94 2.27
N GLY A 127 -11.84 -2.07 2.38
CA GLY A 127 -13.29 -2.10 2.50
C GLY A 127 -13.79 -1.37 3.75
N GLN A 128 -13.04 -1.43 4.86
CA GLN A 128 -13.34 -0.63 6.05
C GLN A 128 -13.10 0.86 5.81
N PHE A 129 -12.00 1.23 5.15
CA PHE A 129 -11.72 2.62 4.77
C PHE A 129 -12.86 3.22 3.92
N LEU A 130 -13.43 2.45 2.99
CA LEU A 130 -14.52 2.87 2.11
C LEU A 130 -15.86 3.11 2.83
N LYS A 131 -16.03 2.63 4.08
CA LYS A 131 -17.27 2.90 4.85
C LYS A 131 -17.37 4.37 5.24
N ASP A 132 -16.23 4.98 5.54
CA ASP A 132 -16.14 6.35 6.04
C ASP A 132 -15.58 7.34 5.00
N ASN A 133 -15.08 6.85 3.86
CA ASN A 133 -14.40 7.64 2.84
C ASN A 133 -14.88 7.30 1.43
N LEU A 134 -14.68 8.25 0.50
CA LEU A 134 -14.95 8.02 -0.92
C LEU A 134 -13.91 7.08 -1.53
N LYS A 135 -14.35 6.36 -2.57
CA LYS A 135 -13.45 5.54 -3.40
C LYS A 135 -12.37 6.45 -4.02
N PRO A 136 -11.08 6.13 -3.88
CA PRO A 136 -10.02 6.87 -4.54
C PRO A 136 -10.16 6.72 -6.07
N GLU A 137 -9.76 7.76 -6.80
CA GLU A 137 -9.68 7.69 -8.26
C GLU A 137 -8.63 6.69 -8.73
N ILE A 138 -7.52 6.58 -7.98
CA ILE A 138 -6.40 5.69 -8.29
C ILE A 138 -6.17 4.77 -7.11
N LEU A 139 -6.16 3.47 -7.40
CA LEU A 139 -5.83 2.43 -6.44
C LEU A 139 -4.82 1.49 -7.08
N VAL A 140 -3.65 1.38 -6.46
CA VAL A 140 -2.58 0.49 -6.91
C VAL A 140 -2.23 -0.53 -5.84
N LEU A 141 -1.63 -1.63 -6.26
CA LEU A 141 -1.16 -2.69 -5.39
C LEU A 141 0.35 -2.89 -5.57
N ALA A 142 1.08 -2.94 -4.46
CA ALA A 142 2.47 -3.38 -4.43
C ALA A 142 2.62 -4.70 -3.66
N SER A 143 3.35 -5.64 -4.24
CA SER A 143 3.75 -6.87 -3.56
C SER A 143 5.26 -6.93 -3.39
N ASP A 144 5.73 -7.31 -2.20
CA ASP A 144 7.16 -7.44 -1.90
C ASP A 144 7.87 -8.56 -2.68
N ALA A 145 7.09 -9.52 -3.19
CA ALA A 145 7.53 -10.71 -3.91
C ALA A 145 6.62 -11.00 -5.10
N PHE A 146 6.99 -11.96 -5.96
CA PHE A 146 6.21 -12.31 -7.14
C PHE A 146 4.90 -13.04 -6.78
N PHE A 147 3.89 -12.95 -7.65
CA PHE A 147 2.67 -13.75 -7.55
C PHE A 147 2.89 -15.17 -8.11
N PRO A 148 2.57 -16.23 -7.35
CA PRO A 148 2.70 -17.60 -7.86
C PRO A 148 1.59 -17.98 -8.85
N PHE A 149 0.41 -17.36 -8.73
CA PHE A 149 -0.78 -17.64 -9.54
C PHE A 149 -1.56 -16.34 -9.83
N ALA A 150 -2.54 -16.43 -10.75
CA ALA A 150 -3.40 -15.32 -11.16
C ALA A 150 -4.52 -14.98 -10.17
N ASP A 151 -4.74 -15.81 -9.14
CA ASP A 151 -5.78 -15.64 -8.11
C ASP A 151 -5.72 -14.27 -7.42
N ALA A 152 -4.52 -13.81 -7.06
CA ALA A 152 -4.32 -12.50 -6.45
C ALA A 152 -4.72 -11.34 -7.38
N LEU A 153 -4.67 -11.53 -8.70
CA LEU A 153 -5.06 -10.51 -9.67
C LEU A 153 -6.57 -10.43 -9.84
N GLU A 154 -7.26 -11.56 -9.79
CA GLU A 154 -8.72 -11.57 -9.81
C GLU A 154 -9.29 -10.85 -8.59
N GLU A 155 -8.72 -11.11 -7.41
CA GLU A 155 -9.06 -10.38 -6.18
C GLU A 155 -8.70 -8.89 -6.32
N ALA A 156 -7.56 -8.57 -6.93
CA ALA A 156 -7.18 -7.19 -7.18
C ALA A 156 -8.18 -6.45 -8.10
N ALA A 157 -8.66 -7.12 -9.14
CA ALA A 157 -9.66 -6.58 -10.05
C ALA A 157 -10.99 -6.29 -9.35
N LYS A 158 -11.44 -7.18 -8.44
CA LYS A 158 -12.65 -6.97 -7.63
C LYS A 158 -12.54 -5.72 -6.74
N MET A 159 -11.34 -5.42 -6.24
CA MET A 159 -11.08 -4.21 -5.44
C MET A 159 -11.04 -2.93 -6.28
N GLY A 160 -10.94 -3.06 -7.62
CA GLY A 160 -10.80 -1.95 -8.54
C GLY A 160 -9.38 -1.40 -8.62
N ILE A 161 -8.38 -2.26 -8.45
CA ILE A 161 -6.97 -1.89 -8.64
C ILE A 161 -6.70 -1.66 -10.12
N SER A 162 -6.04 -0.55 -10.43
CA SER A 162 -5.76 -0.14 -11.81
C SER A 162 -4.35 -0.47 -12.26
N ALA A 163 -3.40 -0.56 -11.31
CA ALA A 163 -2.03 -0.96 -11.59
C ALA A 163 -1.38 -1.78 -10.44
N ILE A 164 -0.47 -2.68 -10.79
CA ILE A 164 0.24 -3.59 -9.90
C ILE A 164 1.76 -3.45 -10.09
N ILE A 165 2.53 -3.49 -9.01
CA ILE A 165 4.00 -3.58 -9.03
C ILE A 165 4.50 -4.79 -8.23
N GLN A 166 5.42 -5.56 -8.83
CA GLN A 166 6.06 -6.72 -8.21
C GLN A 166 7.51 -6.90 -8.71
N PRO A 167 8.33 -7.77 -8.10
CA PRO A 167 9.67 -8.08 -8.60
C PRO A 167 9.69 -8.86 -9.92
N GLY A 168 8.75 -9.80 -10.11
CA GLY A 168 8.85 -10.84 -11.16
C GLY A 168 9.81 -11.98 -10.78
N GLY A 169 10.01 -12.93 -11.70
CA GLY A 169 10.85 -14.12 -11.54
C GLY A 169 10.09 -15.41 -11.22
N SER A 170 8.78 -15.46 -11.45
CA SER A 170 7.98 -16.68 -11.35
C SER A 170 8.10 -17.51 -12.64
N ILE A 171 8.09 -18.84 -12.51
CA ILE A 171 7.96 -19.75 -13.67
C ILE A 171 6.64 -19.47 -14.43
N ARG A 172 5.63 -18.96 -13.72
CA ARG A 172 4.28 -18.69 -14.23
C ARG A 172 4.02 -17.20 -14.46
N ASP A 173 5.06 -16.38 -14.61
CA ASP A 173 4.86 -14.94 -14.84
C ASP A 173 4.05 -14.66 -16.11
N GLU A 174 4.19 -15.49 -17.16
CA GLU A 174 3.41 -15.34 -18.39
C GLU A 174 1.90 -15.48 -18.15
N GLU A 175 1.48 -16.48 -17.37
CA GLU A 175 0.07 -16.69 -17.00
C GLU A 175 -0.48 -15.48 -16.21
N VAL A 176 0.34 -14.95 -15.29
CA VAL A 176 0.00 -13.80 -14.46
C VAL A 176 -0.10 -12.51 -15.29
N ILE A 177 0.80 -12.31 -16.26
CA ILE A 177 0.76 -11.17 -17.20
C ILE A 177 -0.47 -11.26 -18.10
N GLU A 178 -0.79 -12.44 -18.62
CA GLU A 178 -1.98 -12.63 -19.45
C GLU A 178 -3.26 -12.32 -18.67
N ALA A 179 -3.36 -12.78 -17.42
CA ALA A 179 -4.47 -12.44 -16.53
C ALA A 179 -4.57 -10.93 -16.28
N ALA A 180 -3.45 -10.24 -16.02
CA ALA A 180 -3.42 -8.79 -15.85
C ALA A 180 -3.95 -8.05 -17.09
N ASN A 181 -3.54 -8.49 -18.28
CA ASN A 181 -4.01 -7.93 -19.56
C ASN A 181 -5.51 -8.14 -19.74
N LYS A 182 -6.03 -9.35 -19.46
CA LYS A 182 -7.47 -9.66 -19.53
C LYS A 182 -8.30 -8.79 -18.57
N LEU A 183 -7.76 -8.49 -17.40
CA LEU A 183 -8.41 -7.69 -16.37
C LEU A 183 -8.23 -6.17 -16.57
N GLY A 184 -7.46 -5.75 -17.59
CA GLY A 184 -7.19 -4.34 -17.86
C GLY A 184 -6.31 -3.64 -16.80
N ILE A 185 -5.50 -4.43 -16.08
CA ILE A 185 -4.61 -3.95 -15.03
C ILE A 185 -3.22 -3.74 -15.62
N SER A 186 -2.64 -2.57 -15.39
CA SER A 186 -1.24 -2.30 -15.77
C SER A 186 -0.31 -3.02 -14.80
N MET A 187 0.67 -3.80 -15.27
CA MET A 187 1.63 -4.49 -14.41
C MET A 187 3.05 -4.03 -14.69
N VAL A 188 3.78 -3.78 -13.60
CA VAL A 188 5.16 -3.34 -13.60
C VAL A 188 6.03 -4.35 -12.85
N MET A 189 7.14 -4.75 -13.46
CA MET A 189 8.16 -5.60 -12.86
C MET A 189 9.42 -4.81 -12.53
N THR A 190 9.97 -5.01 -11.33
CA THR A 190 11.13 -4.26 -10.84
C THR A 190 12.43 -5.05 -10.82
N GLY A 191 12.38 -6.38 -10.88
CA GLY A 191 13.54 -7.27 -10.71
C GLY A 191 14.16 -7.26 -9.30
N ILE A 192 13.58 -6.53 -8.34
CA ILE A 192 14.13 -6.36 -6.99
C ILE A 192 13.11 -6.85 -5.97
N ARG A 193 13.47 -7.83 -5.14
CA ARG A 193 12.62 -8.36 -4.06
C ARG A 193 12.90 -7.67 -2.72
N HIS A 194 11.85 -7.27 -2.00
CA HIS A 194 11.94 -6.67 -0.66
C HIS A 194 11.53 -7.65 0.43
N PHE A 195 12.37 -8.65 0.71
CA PHE A 195 12.04 -9.61 1.76
C PHE A 195 12.41 -9.08 3.14
N LYS A 196 11.46 -9.12 4.09
CA LYS A 196 11.66 -8.64 5.45
C LYS A 196 10.97 -9.55 6.46
N HIS A 197 11.75 -10.12 7.38
CA HIS A 197 11.29 -10.93 8.50
C HIS A 197 10.76 -10.06 9.66
#